data_AF-A0A3S1AGR3-F1
#
_entry.id   AF-A0A3S1AGR3-F1
#
_cell.length_a   1.000
_cell.length_b   1.000
_cell.length_c   1.000
_cell.angle_alpha   90.00
_cell.angle_beta   90.00
_cell.angle_gamma   90.00
#
_symmetry.space_group_name_H-M   'P 1'
#
loop_
_entity.id
_entity.type
_entity.pdbx_description
1 polymer ?
#
loop_
_entity_poly.entity_id
_entity_poly.type
_entity_poly.pdbx_seq_one_letter_code
_entity_poly.pdbx_strand_id
1 'polypeptide(L)'
;MTIKNSYKLLVIALVALLAYFIWNGSEGSESNYKTNASAAKNEAKVINVNKSFDYATSGDIEGLVNYADYVVSGHYEKLEKQWDMGGGYVSDVYSFVIDESLNGDLKDTISVAIPQYVTLYADVEGQSYSANLDLPNKTTPTSTSKYILFLKKYEPANIYTPAAVPFQVEISSTGQTALIYNKKISTLKKVETAQKTVVHFNLDNPNDGLVDEISGLSEKEILSEITNAVSQK
;
A
#
# COMPACT_ATOMS: atom_id res chain seq x y z
N MET A 1 44.41 15.16 -44.12
CA MET A 1 43.57 16.17 -43.46
C MET A 1 42.25 15.49 -43.09
N THR A 2 41.84 15.25 -41.85
CA THR A 2 42.41 15.48 -40.51
C THR A 2 41.70 14.52 -39.54
N ILE A 3 42.50 13.64 -38.92
CA ILE A 3 42.48 13.16 -37.51
C ILE A 3 41.20 12.53 -36.93
N LYS A 4 41.25 11.20 -36.79
CA LYS A 4 40.66 10.41 -35.70
C LYS A 4 41.54 10.57 -34.44
N ASN A 5 40.96 10.86 -33.28
CA ASN A 5 41.57 10.69 -31.95
C ASN A 5 40.47 10.17 -30.99
N SER A 6 40.49 8.96 -30.42
CA SER A 6 41.39 8.37 -29.41
C SER A 6 41.40 9.13 -28.07
N TYR A 7 40.42 8.82 -27.20
CA TYR A 7 40.45 9.11 -25.76
C TYR A 7 40.04 7.87 -24.97
N LYS A 8 40.94 6.88 -24.93
CA LYS A 8 40.93 5.78 -23.96
C LYS A 8 42.39 5.47 -23.63
N LEU A 9 43.00 6.23 -22.71
CA LEU A 9 44.25 5.93 -21.99
C LEU A 9 44.82 7.25 -21.42
N LEU A 10 44.38 7.68 -20.23
CA LEU A 10 45.14 8.60 -19.36
C LEU A 10 44.39 8.94 -18.07
N VAL A 11 44.30 8.02 -17.09
CA VAL A 11 44.36 8.33 -15.64
C VAL A 11 44.79 7.07 -14.88
N ILE A 12 45.98 6.54 -15.17
CA ILE A 12 46.70 5.61 -14.28
C ILE A 12 48.14 6.13 -14.21
N ALA A 13 48.34 7.24 -13.49
CA ALA A 13 49.65 7.78 -13.14
C ALA A 13 49.51 8.89 -12.09
N LEU A 14 49.02 8.57 -10.89
CA LEU A 14 49.06 9.47 -9.74
C LEU A 14 48.95 8.75 -8.38
N VAL A 15 49.53 7.54 -8.27
CA VAL A 15 49.49 6.73 -7.02
C VAL A 15 50.89 6.22 -6.60
N ALA A 16 51.98 6.56 -7.30
CA ALA A 16 53.29 5.92 -7.07
C ALA A 16 54.43 6.86 -6.62
N LEU A 17 54.15 8.07 -6.13
CA LEU A 17 55.22 9.03 -5.79
C LEU A 17 54.96 9.86 -4.51
N LEU A 18 54.46 9.23 -3.44
CA LEU A 18 54.42 9.83 -2.10
C LEU A 18 54.68 8.78 -1.00
N ALA A 19 55.68 7.92 -1.24
CA ALA A 19 56.24 7.03 -0.23
C ALA A 19 57.75 7.26 -0.14
N TYR A 20 58.19 8.45 0.30
CA TYR A 20 59.61 8.66 0.63
C TYR A 20 59.90 9.94 1.42
N PHE A 21 59.24 10.20 2.56
CA PHE A 21 59.73 11.28 3.45
C PHE A 21 59.25 11.20 4.90
N ILE A 22 59.28 10.03 5.54
CA ILE A 22 59.42 9.97 7.02
C ILE A 22 60.25 8.73 7.40
N TRP A 23 61.56 8.81 7.20
CA TRP A 23 62.54 7.94 7.85
C TRP A 23 63.58 8.87 8.48
N ASN A 24 63.61 8.87 9.82
CA ASN A 24 64.56 9.46 10.79
C ASN A 24 63.98 10.58 11.66
N GLY A 25 63.78 10.28 12.94
CA GLY A 25 63.67 11.31 13.98
C GLY A 25 63.06 10.86 15.30
N SER A 26 63.93 10.58 16.27
CA SER A 26 63.74 10.75 17.72
C SER A 26 62.99 9.67 18.52
N GLU A 27 63.77 9.00 19.35
CA GLU A 27 63.36 8.41 20.62
C GLU A 27 62.63 9.43 21.50
N GLY A 28 61.62 8.95 22.23
CA GLY A 28 60.82 9.71 23.16
C GLY A 28 59.78 8.79 23.79
N SER A 29 60.16 8.20 24.92
CA SER A 29 59.30 7.42 25.81
C SER A 29 58.06 8.20 26.23
N GLU A 30 56.85 7.67 26.01
CA GLU A 30 55.67 8.05 26.79
C GLU A 30 54.55 6.99 26.75
N SER A 31 54.10 6.67 27.96
CA SER A 31 52.95 5.88 28.42
C SER A 31 52.07 5.12 27.40
N ASN A 32 51.96 3.81 27.64
CA ASN A 32 50.86 2.96 27.19
C ASN A 32 49.51 3.44 27.75
N TYR A 33 48.89 4.42 27.12
CA TYR A 33 47.43 4.50 27.10
C TYR A 33 46.96 3.76 25.86
N LYS A 34 46.56 2.50 26.06
CA LYS A 34 45.63 1.84 25.15
C LYS A 34 44.33 2.66 25.17
N THR A 35 44.26 3.70 24.35
CA THR A 35 42.97 4.19 23.86
C THR A 35 42.38 3.04 23.08
N ASN A 36 41.52 2.28 23.75
CA ASN A 36 40.47 1.55 23.08
C ASN A 36 39.69 2.61 22.30
N ALA A 37 40.10 2.85 21.05
CA ALA A 37 39.19 3.33 20.04
C ALA A 37 38.14 2.24 19.93
N SER A 38 37.14 2.33 20.81
CA SER A 38 35.81 1.82 20.55
C SER A 38 35.50 2.34 19.16
N ALA A 39 35.58 1.48 18.16
CA ALA A 39 34.89 1.69 16.92
C ALA A 39 33.45 1.94 17.36
N ALA A 40 33.05 3.21 17.38
CA ALA A 40 31.66 3.56 17.52
C ALA A 40 30.98 2.76 16.42
N LYS A 41 30.24 1.73 16.82
CA LYS A 41 29.28 1.08 15.93
C LYS A 41 28.45 2.25 15.44
N ASN A 42 28.64 2.66 14.19
CA ASN A 42 27.68 3.49 13.49
C ASN A 42 26.43 2.61 13.43
N GLU A 43 25.62 2.66 14.49
CA GLU A 43 24.31 2.06 14.47
C GLU A 43 23.59 2.73 13.31
N ALA A 44 23.14 1.93 12.35
CA ALA A 44 22.40 2.43 11.22
C ALA A 44 21.24 3.27 11.75
N LYS A 45 21.23 4.56 11.41
CA LYS A 45 20.14 5.45 11.82
C LYS A 45 18.85 4.89 11.21
N VAL A 46 17.84 4.69 12.05
CA VAL A 46 16.52 4.25 11.60
C VAL A 46 15.53 5.40 11.71
N ILE A 47 14.82 5.69 10.62
CA ILE A 47 13.73 6.66 10.58
C ILE A 47 12.43 5.89 10.39
N ASN A 48 11.44 6.12 11.25
CA ASN A 48 10.12 5.48 11.12
C ASN A 48 9.11 6.50 10.61
N VAL A 49 8.44 6.17 9.51
CA VAL A 49 7.31 6.91 8.95
C VAL A 49 6.09 6.03 9.10
N ASN A 50 5.19 6.40 10.01
CA ASN A 50 4.03 5.58 10.35
C ASN A 50 2.77 6.21 9.78
N LYS A 51 1.88 5.38 9.24
CA LYS A 51 0.54 5.79 8.82
C LYS A 51 -0.48 4.84 9.45
N SER A 52 -1.34 5.41 10.30
CA SER A 52 -2.54 4.75 10.81
C SER A 52 -3.75 5.12 9.96
N PHE A 53 -4.77 4.27 10.02
CA PHE A 53 -6.04 4.50 9.35
C PHE A 53 -7.19 4.48 10.35
N ASP A 54 -8.23 5.23 10.03
CA ASP A 54 -9.51 5.21 10.73
C ASP A 54 -10.57 4.62 9.79
N TYR A 55 -10.36 3.35 9.44
CA TYR A 55 -11.31 2.61 8.61
C TYR A 55 -12.40 2.01 9.50
N ALA A 56 -13.64 2.11 9.06
CA ALA A 56 -14.67 1.18 9.51
C ALA A 56 -14.27 -0.23 9.05
N THR A 57 -14.22 -1.19 9.97
CA THR A 57 -13.94 -2.60 9.67
C THR A 57 -15.12 -3.47 10.09
N SER A 58 -15.47 -4.43 9.25
CA SER A 58 -16.49 -5.44 9.57
C SER A 58 -16.25 -6.70 8.75
N GLY A 59 -16.41 -7.86 9.38
CA GLY A 59 -16.34 -9.16 8.73
C GLY A 59 -17.68 -9.88 8.63
N ASP A 60 -18.75 -9.24 9.09
CA ASP A 60 -20.13 -9.72 9.05
C ASP A 60 -21.04 -8.76 8.23
N ILE A 61 -22.19 -9.27 7.79
CA ILE A 61 -23.14 -8.54 6.93
C ILE A 61 -23.77 -7.34 7.64
N GLU A 62 -24.11 -7.48 8.92
CA GLU A 62 -24.77 -6.42 9.69
C GLU A 62 -23.89 -5.17 9.76
N GLY A 63 -22.62 -5.32 10.15
CA GLY A 63 -21.65 -4.25 10.21
C GLY A 63 -21.39 -3.62 8.84
N LEU A 64 -21.25 -4.42 7.78
CA LEU A 64 -21.06 -3.89 6.42
C LEU A 64 -22.25 -3.06 5.93
N VAL A 65 -23.48 -3.53 6.17
CA VAL A 65 -24.73 -2.81 5.86
C VAL A 65 -24.85 -1.53 6.69
N ASN A 66 -24.50 -1.58 7.97
CA ASN A 66 -24.56 -0.40 8.85
C ASN A 66 -23.66 0.73 8.34
N TYR A 67 -22.46 0.41 7.88
CA TYR A 67 -21.56 1.42 7.32
C TYR A 67 -21.95 1.88 5.91
N ALA A 68 -22.66 1.08 5.12
CA ALA A 68 -22.93 1.38 3.71
C ALA A 68 -24.17 2.26 3.47
N ASP A 69 -24.03 3.30 2.65
CA ASP A 69 -25.19 4.06 2.16
C ASP A 69 -25.88 3.32 1.00
N TYR A 70 -25.10 2.54 0.25
CA TYR A 70 -25.56 1.77 -0.90
C TYR A 70 -25.07 0.33 -0.82
N VAL A 71 -25.95 -0.61 -1.16
CA VAL A 71 -25.60 -2.02 -1.34
C VAL A 71 -26.12 -2.46 -2.69
N VAL A 72 -25.24 -2.97 -3.54
CA VAL A 72 -25.59 -3.37 -4.92
C VAL A 72 -25.00 -4.72 -5.24
N SER A 73 -25.71 -5.50 -6.07
CA SER A 73 -25.16 -6.68 -6.72
C SER A 73 -24.97 -6.42 -8.21
N GLY A 74 -23.95 -7.03 -8.80
CA GLY A 74 -23.56 -6.75 -10.18
C GLY A 74 -22.22 -7.35 -10.56
N HIS A 75 -21.56 -6.78 -11.56
CA HIS A 75 -20.24 -7.23 -12.01
C HIS A 75 -19.37 -6.06 -12.47
N TYR A 76 -18.05 -6.21 -12.33
CA TYR A 76 -17.08 -5.27 -12.88
C TYR A 76 -16.95 -5.49 -14.39
N GLU A 77 -16.95 -4.41 -15.17
CA GLU A 77 -16.82 -4.50 -16.62
C GLU A 77 -15.39 -4.18 -17.08
N LYS A 78 -14.84 -3.02 -16.71
CA LYS A 78 -13.48 -2.61 -17.10
C LYS A 78 -12.85 -1.65 -16.11
N LEU A 79 -11.51 -1.62 -16.10
CA LEU A 79 -10.75 -0.54 -15.51
C LEU A 79 -10.94 0.73 -16.36
N GLU A 80 -11.44 1.80 -15.75
CA GLU A 80 -11.61 3.09 -16.42
C GLU A 80 -10.34 3.94 -16.32
N LYS A 81 -9.79 4.05 -15.12
CA LYS A 81 -8.62 4.89 -14.83
C LYS A 81 -7.99 4.55 -13.50
N GLN A 82 -6.76 5.00 -13.32
CA GLN A 82 -6.18 5.20 -11.99
C GLN A 82 -6.52 6.60 -11.49
N TRP A 83 -6.85 6.72 -10.21
CA TRP A 83 -7.25 7.97 -9.57
C TRP A 83 -6.35 8.28 -8.37
N ASP A 84 -5.66 9.41 -8.46
CA ASP A 84 -5.01 10.05 -7.31
C ASP A 84 -6.07 10.74 -6.45
N MET A 85 -6.33 10.18 -5.28
CA MET A 85 -7.31 10.68 -4.32
C MET A 85 -6.76 11.84 -3.47
N GLY A 86 -5.50 12.23 -3.68
CA GLY A 86 -4.76 13.15 -2.85
C GLY A 86 -4.11 12.46 -1.65
N GLY A 87 -3.17 13.17 -1.01
CA GLY A 87 -2.49 12.66 0.19
C GLY A 87 -1.65 11.39 -0.04
N GLY A 88 -1.27 11.11 -1.30
CA GLY A 88 -0.52 9.92 -1.70
C GLY A 88 -1.39 8.66 -1.91
N TYR A 89 -2.72 8.76 -1.78
CA TYR A 89 -3.62 7.63 -2.00
C TYR A 89 -3.92 7.43 -3.48
N VAL A 90 -3.78 6.19 -3.93
CA VAL A 90 -4.08 5.81 -5.32
C VAL A 90 -5.09 4.69 -5.33
N SER A 91 -6.15 4.89 -6.12
CA SER A 91 -7.20 3.90 -6.38
C SER A 91 -7.26 3.57 -7.85
N ASP A 92 -7.69 2.34 -8.15
CA ASP A 92 -8.12 1.97 -9.49
C ASP A 92 -9.64 2.10 -9.55
N VAL A 93 -10.15 2.80 -10.57
CA VAL A 93 -11.57 3.06 -10.76
C VAL A 93 -12.10 2.16 -11.87
N TYR A 94 -13.08 1.35 -11.53
CA TYR A 94 -13.71 0.40 -12.43
C TYR A 94 -15.15 0.81 -12.75
N SER A 95 -15.61 0.51 -13.96
CA SER A 95 -17.04 0.50 -14.26
C SER A 95 -17.65 -0.76 -13.67
N PHE A 96 -18.76 -0.58 -12.96
CA PHE A 96 -19.52 -1.64 -12.33
C PHE A 96 -20.97 -1.59 -12.82
N VAL A 97 -21.41 -2.66 -13.46
CA VAL A 97 -22.78 -2.81 -13.97
C VAL A 97 -23.64 -3.38 -12.85
N ILE A 98 -24.68 -2.64 -12.47
CA ILE A 98 -25.60 -3.03 -11.41
C ILE A 98 -26.68 -3.95 -12.00
N ASP A 99 -26.80 -5.13 -11.42
CA ASP A 99 -27.90 -6.06 -11.68
C ASP A 99 -29.08 -5.75 -10.73
N GLU A 100 -28.77 -5.49 -9.45
CA GLU A 100 -29.77 -5.22 -8.41
C GLU A 100 -29.27 -4.22 -7.37
N SER A 101 -30.13 -3.29 -6.96
CA SER A 101 -29.89 -2.45 -5.79
C SER A 101 -30.58 -3.06 -4.57
N LEU A 102 -29.77 -3.46 -3.58
CA LEU A 102 -30.20 -4.10 -2.34
C LEU A 102 -30.41 -3.07 -1.21
N ASN A 103 -29.74 -1.91 -1.30
CA ASN A 103 -29.96 -0.74 -0.46
C ASN A 103 -29.61 0.53 -1.26
N GLY A 104 -30.42 1.57 -1.11
CA GLY A 104 -30.31 2.83 -1.88
C GLY A 104 -31.02 2.77 -3.23
N ASP A 105 -30.62 3.63 -4.15
CA ASP A 105 -31.33 3.89 -5.42
C ASP A 105 -30.44 3.82 -6.67
N LEU A 106 -29.27 3.17 -6.58
CA LEU A 106 -28.33 3.07 -7.69
C LEU A 106 -28.86 2.16 -8.81
N LYS A 107 -28.61 2.55 -10.05
CA LYS A 107 -29.00 1.83 -11.26
C LYS A 107 -27.92 1.95 -12.33
N ASP A 108 -28.06 1.16 -13.39
CA ASP A 108 -27.19 1.17 -14.57
C ASP A 108 -25.73 0.89 -14.22
N THR A 109 -24.80 1.68 -14.75
CA THR A 109 -23.36 1.53 -14.52
C THR A 109 -22.84 2.66 -13.64
N ILE A 110 -22.06 2.31 -12.62
CA ILE A 110 -21.42 3.26 -11.71
C ILE A 110 -19.89 3.12 -11.76
N SER A 111 -19.18 4.19 -11.39
CA SER A 111 -17.72 4.15 -11.19
C SER A 111 -17.41 3.82 -9.73
N VAL A 112 -16.69 2.71 -9.50
CA VAL A 112 -16.28 2.22 -8.18
C VAL A 112 -14.77 2.32 -8.04
N ALA A 113 -14.28 3.01 -7.00
CA ALA A 113 -12.87 3.08 -6.66
C ALA A 113 -12.46 1.94 -5.72
N ILE A 114 -11.40 1.22 -6.09
CA ILE A 114 -10.75 0.21 -5.26
C ILE A 114 -9.39 0.76 -4.82
N PRO A 115 -9.21 1.13 -3.54
CA PRO A 115 -7.95 1.64 -3.02
C PRO A 115 -6.81 0.62 -3.18
N GLN A 116 -5.74 1.02 -3.87
CA GLN A 116 -4.62 0.14 -4.22
C GLN A 116 -3.44 0.32 -3.25
N TYR A 117 -2.95 1.55 -3.10
CA TYR A 117 -1.80 1.84 -2.26
C TYR A 117 -1.82 3.28 -1.74
N VAL A 118 -1.00 3.54 -0.72
CA VAL A 118 -0.63 4.88 -0.28
C VAL A 118 0.88 5.06 -0.43
N THR A 119 1.31 6.18 -1.00
CA THR A 119 2.72 6.57 -1.05
C THR A 119 3.05 7.39 0.18
N LEU A 120 4.01 6.90 0.97
CA LEU A 120 4.59 7.64 2.09
C LEU A 120 5.95 8.23 1.68
N TYR A 121 6.29 9.38 2.24
CA TYR A 121 7.48 10.14 1.91
C TYR A 121 8.31 10.42 3.17
N ALA A 122 9.63 10.45 3.01
CA ALA A 122 10.59 10.85 4.03
C ALA A 122 11.69 11.67 3.40
N ASP A 123 11.98 12.84 3.96
CA ASP A 123 13.16 13.60 3.56
C ASP A 123 14.33 13.27 4.50
N VAL A 124 15.40 12.73 3.93
CA VAL A 124 16.62 12.36 4.65
C VAL A 124 17.76 13.09 3.98
N GLU A 125 18.38 14.02 4.72
CA GLU A 125 19.58 14.76 4.26
C GLU A 125 19.35 15.54 2.96
N GLY A 126 18.14 16.08 2.77
CA GLY A 126 17.77 16.84 1.57
C GLY A 126 17.43 15.97 0.35
N GLN A 127 17.43 14.64 0.48
CA GLN A 127 16.92 13.72 -0.52
C GLN A 127 15.59 13.11 -0.07
N SER A 128 14.61 13.12 -0.98
CA SER A 128 13.29 12.52 -0.73
C SER A 128 13.29 11.03 -1.07
N TYR A 129 12.80 10.23 -0.13
CA TYR A 129 12.59 8.79 -0.26
C TYR A 129 11.10 8.50 -0.15
N SER A 130 10.63 7.49 -0.86
CA SER A 130 9.22 7.07 -0.79
C SER A 130 9.04 5.57 -0.89
N ALA A 131 7.91 5.10 -0.40
CA ALA A 131 7.45 3.74 -0.59
C ALA A 131 5.93 3.69 -0.75
N ASN A 132 5.47 2.87 -1.69
CA ASN A 132 4.04 2.56 -1.85
C ASN A 132 3.70 1.39 -0.92
N LEU A 133 2.76 1.56 0.00
CA LEU A 133 2.25 0.46 0.82
C LEU A 133 0.86 0.07 0.35
N ASP A 134 0.65 -1.22 0.19
CA ASP A 134 -0.59 -1.77 -0.32
C ASP A 134 -1.73 -1.57 0.68
N LEU A 135 -2.88 -1.14 0.19
CA LEU A 135 -4.05 -0.88 1.03
C LEU A 135 -4.85 -2.17 1.29
N PRO A 136 -5.73 -2.16 2.31
CA PRO A 136 -6.45 -3.36 2.71
C PRO A 136 -7.47 -3.88 1.70
N ASN A 137 -8.07 -2.97 0.94
CA ASN A 137 -9.00 -3.31 -0.12
C ASN A 137 -8.30 -3.57 -1.46
N LYS A 138 -6.95 -3.58 -1.49
CA LYS A 138 -6.17 -3.80 -2.72
C LYS A 138 -6.50 -5.17 -3.31
N THR A 139 -7.25 -5.13 -4.40
CA THR A 139 -7.73 -6.30 -5.13
C THR A 139 -7.81 -5.94 -6.62
N THR A 140 -7.85 -6.97 -7.46
CA THR A 140 -8.10 -6.82 -8.90
C THR A 140 -9.31 -7.68 -9.23
N PRO A 141 -10.50 -7.10 -9.44
CA PRO A 141 -11.69 -7.87 -9.74
C PRO A 141 -11.59 -8.53 -11.11
N THR A 142 -12.32 -9.63 -11.28
CA THR A 142 -12.47 -10.28 -12.58
C THR A 142 -13.80 -9.86 -13.20
N SER A 143 -13.84 -9.73 -14.53
CA SER A 143 -15.08 -9.35 -15.23
C SER A 143 -16.09 -10.50 -15.36
N THR A 144 -15.74 -11.69 -14.90
CA THR A 144 -16.57 -12.91 -15.02
C THR A 144 -17.31 -13.25 -13.73
N SER A 145 -16.94 -12.63 -12.62
CA SER A 145 -17.55 -12.89 -11.32
C SER A 145 -18.68 -11.89 -11.04
N LYS A 146 -19.68 -12.37 -10.30
CA LYS A 146 -20.70 -11.51 -9.69
C LYS A 146 -20.16 -11.03 -8.34
N TYR A 147 -20.52 -9.81 -7.95
CA TYR A 147 -20.12 -9.21 -6.69
C TYR A 147 -21.31 -8.56 -5.99
N ILE A 148 -21.24 -8.50 -4.67
CA ILE A 148 -22.01 -7.59 -3.83
C ILE A 148 -21.07 -6.54 -3.27
N LEU A 149 -21.40 -5.26 -3.43
CA LEU A 149 -20.58 -4.13 -2.98
C LEU A 149 -21.29 -3.31 -1.91
N PHE A 150 -20.53 -2.91 -0.88
CA PHE A 150 -20.96 -2.05 0.22
C PHE A 150 -20.29 -0.69 0.10
N LEU A 151 -21.06 0.34 -0.29
CA LEU A 151 -20.51 1.58 -0.86
C LEU A 151 -21.00 2.84 -0.15
N LYS A 152 -20.19 3.89 -0.26
CA LYS A 152 -20.55 5.29 -0.04
C LYS A 152 -20.24 6.11 -1.29
N LYS A 153 -20.87 7.27 -1.42
CA LYS A 153 -20.60 8.19 -2.53
C LYS A 153 -19.59 9.26 -2.14
N TYR A 154 -18.52 9.36 -2.92
CA TYR A 154 -17.60 10.49 -2.85
C TYR A 154 -18.07 11.58 -3.81
N GLU A 155 -18.89 12.49 -3.28
CA GLU A 155 -19.55 13.57 -4.03
C GLU A 155 -18.60 14.42 -4.90
N PRO A 156 -17.39 14.82 -4.44
CA PRO A 156 -16.54 15.71 -5.25
C PRO A 156 -16.12 15.13 -6.61
N ALA A 157 -16.11 13.81 -6.77
CA ALA A 157 -15.77 13.15 -8.04
C ALA A 157 -16.91 12.30 -8.62
N ASN A 158 -18.07 12.24 -7.95
CA ASN A 158 -19.17 11.33 -8.29
C ASN A 158 -18.70 9.88 -8.49
N ILE A 159 -17.85 9.40 -7.58
CA ILE A 159 -17.30 8.02 -7.58
C ILE A 159 -17.76 7.33 -6.30
N TYR A 160 -18.08 6.05 -6.39
CA TYR A 160 -18.42 5.24 -5.23
C TYR A 160 -17.17 4.63 -4.63
N THR A 161 -17.03 4.71 -3.32
CA THR A 161 -15.88 4.23 -2.56
C THR A 161 -16.31 3.19 -1.53
N PRO A 162 -15.39 2.36 -1.01
CA PRO A 162 -15.68 1.41 0.05
C PRO A 162 -16.34 2.09 1.27
N ALA A 163 -17.41 1.49 1.78
CA ALA A 163 -18.02 1.93 3.04
C ALA A 163 -17.23 1.44 4.28
N ALA A 164 -16.56 0.31 4.14
CA ALA A 164 -15.78 -0.35 5.18
C ALA A 164 -14.59 -1.13 4.57
N VAL A 165 -13.82 -1.79 5.43
CA VAL A 165 -12.78 -2.76 5.06
C VAL A 165 -13.13 -4.09 5.71
N PRO A 166 -13.34 -5.17 4.94
CA PRO A 166 -13.54 -5.23 3.48
C PRO A 166 -14.85 -4.57 3.02
N PHE A 167 -15.11 -4.52 1.71
CA PHE A 167 -16.37 -3.94 1.17
C PHE A 167 -16.99 -4.71 0.00
N GLN A 168 -16.36 -5.79 -0.43
CA GLN A 168 -16.79 -6.54 -1.61
C GLN A 168 -16.83 -8.03 -1.30
N VAL A 169 -17.93 -8.65 -1.70
CA VAL A 169 -18.14 -10.10 -1.64
C VAL A 169 -18.22 -10.61 -3.06
N GLU A 170 -17.39 -11.58 -3.41
CA GLU A 170 -17.47 -12.27 -4.69
C GLU A 170 -18.45 -13.44 -4.57
N ILE A 171 -19.27 -13.64 -5.59
CA ILE A 171 -20.14 -14.80 -5.75
C ILE A 171 -19.58 -15.61 -6.93
N SER A 172 -19.10 -16.82 -6.63
CA SER A 172 -18.56 -17.72 -7.64
C SER A 172 -19.65 -18.27 -8.55
N SER A 173 -19.25 -18.88 -9.66
CA SER A 173 -20.18 -19.59 -10.56
C SER A 173 -20.90 -20.78 -9.91
N THR A 174 -20.44 -21.25 -8.75
CA THR A 174 -21.11 -22.30 -7.96
C THR A 174 -22.03 -21.74 -6.87
N GLY A 175 -22.19 -20.41 -6.81
CA GLY A 175 -23.03 -19.72 -5.82
C GLY A 175 -22.42 -19.63 -4.43
N GLN A 176 -21.11 -19.90 -4.30
CA GLN A 176 -20.38 -19.73 -3.04
C GLN A 176 -19.85 -18.31 -2.94
N THR A 177 -19.94 -17.73 -1.75
CA THR A 177 -19.49 -16.37 -1.47
C THR A 177 -18.09 -16.34 -0.87
N ALA A 178 -17.34 -15.27 -1.15
CA ALA A 178 -16.05 -15.00 -0.53
C ALA A 178 -15.91 -13.51 -0.23
N LEU A 179 -15.57 -13.16 1.02
CA LEU A 179 -15.21 -11.80 1.40
C LEU A 179 -13.83 -11.46 0.84
N ILE A 180 -13.77 -10.44 -0.02
CA ILE A 180 -12.56 -10.13 -0.80
C ILE A 180 -11.82 -8.95 -0.20
N TYR A 181 -10.58 -9.19 0.20
CA TYR A 181 -9.65 -8.20 0.74
C TYR A 181 -8.19 -8.66 0.60
N ASN A 182 -7.26 -7.73 0.80
CA ASN A 182 -5.84 -8.00 0.77
C ASN A 182 -5.40 -8.77 2.02
N LYS A 183 -5.40 -10.10 1.94
CA LYS A 183 -4.94 -10.98 3.04
C LYS A 183 -3.42 -10.93 3.28
N LYS A 184 -2.65 -10.31 2.38
CA LYS A 184 -1.17 -10.28 2.39
C LYS A 184 -0.62 -8.86 2.41
N ILE A 185 -1.24 -7.97 3.18
CA ILE A 185 -0.76 -6.60 3.34
C ILE A 185 0.66 -6.61 3.89
N SER A 186 1.58 -6.01 3.15
CA SER A 186 2.91 -5.69 3.66
C SER A 186 2.81 -4.38 4.44
N THR A 187 2.82 -4.47 5.77
CA THR A 187 2.74 -3.33 6.68
C THR A 187 4.06 -2.58 6.83
N LEU A 188 5.17 -3.12 6.32
CA LEU A 188 6.50 -2.52 6.45
C LEU A 188 7.25 -2.58 5.12
N LYS A 189 7.71 -1.43 4.65
CA LYS A 189 8.71 -1.31 3.59
C LYS A 189 9.96 -0.61 4.10
N LYS A 190 11.13 -1.16 3.77
CA LYS A 190 12.43 -0.63 4.16
C LYS A 190 13.15 -0.05 2.94
N VAL A 191 13.67 1.15 3.08
CA VAL A 191 14.50 1.81 2.05
C VAL A 191 15.82 2.21 2.69
N GLU A 192 16.93 1.75 2.12
CA GLU A 192 18.27 2.13 2.57
C GLU A 192 18.77 3.33 1.74
N THR A 193 19.27 4.35 2.45
CA THR A 193 19.89 5.54 1.86
C THR A 193 21.36 5.28 1.50
N ALA A 194 21.98 6.18 0.73
CA ALA A 194 23.40 6.06 0.39
C ALA A 194 24.33 6.11 1.63
N GLN A 195 23.87 6.72 2.72
CA GLN A 195 24.58 6.88 3.99
C GLN A 195 24.25 5.75 4.99
N LYS A 196 23.60 4.68 4.55
CA LYS A 196 23.19 3.53 5.40
C LYS A 196 22.18 3.87 6.49
N THR A 197 21.51 5.03 6.40
CA THR A 197 20.25 5.28 7.14
C THR A 197 19.18 4.39 6.53
N VAL A 198 18.37 3.72 7.35
CA VAL A 198 17.23 2.91 6.93
C VAL A 198 15.94 3.64 7.25
N VAL A 199 15.10 3.85 6.25
CA VAL A 199 13.74 4.39 6.42
C VAL A 199 12.77 3.21 6.46
N HIS A 200 12.00 3.11 7.55
CA HIS A 200 10.89 2.19 7.72
C HIS A 200 9.59 2.93 7.46
N PHE A 201 8.94 2.59 6.36
CA PHE A 201 7.58 3.03 6.09
C PHE A 201 6.62 1.97 6.62
N ASN A 202 5.78 2.36 7.58
CA ASN A 202 4.87 1.47 8.29
C ASN A 202 3.42 1.84 8.04
N LEU A 203 2.59 0.80 7.95
CA LEU A 203 1.15 0.85 7.83
C LEU A 203 0.51 0.01 8.92
N ASP A 204 -0.47 0.54 9.62
CA ASP A 204 -1.30 -0.31 10.50
C ASP A 204 -2.08 -1.32 9.65
N ASN A 205 -2.27 -2.54 10.16
CA ASN A 205 -3.05 -3.57 9.49
C ASN A 205 -4.49 -3.57 10.02
N PRO A 206 -5.47 -2.99 9.30
CA PRO A 206 -6.86 -3.00 9.75
C PRO A 206 -7.51 -4.39 9.63
N ASN A 207 -6.82 -5.37 9.03
CA ASN A 207 -7.29 -6.76 9.03
C ASN A 207 -6.88 -7.52 10.31
N ASP A 208 -6.04 -6.95 11.18
CA ASP A 208 -5.65 -7.61 12.42
C ASP A 208 -6.90 -7.80 13.30
N GLY A 209 -7.28 -9.06 13.53
CA GLY A 209 -8.47 -9.42 14.30
C GLY A 209 -9.79 -9.45 13.51
N LEU A 210 -9.76 -9.25 12.19
CA LEU A 210 -10.95 -9.42 11.34
C LEU A 210 -11.39 -10.90 11.33
N VAL A 211 -12.62 -11.16 11.74
CA VAL A 211 -13.27 -12.48 11.66
C VAL A 211 -14.19 -12.49 10.45
N ASP A 212 -13.89 -13.32 9.46
CA ASP A 212 -14.68 -13.46 8.23
C ASP A 212 -15.85 -14.42 8.48
N GLU A 213 -17.05 -13.87 8.66
CA GLU A 213 -18.30 -14.61 8.85
C GLU A 213 -19.10 -14.78 7.55
N ILE A 214 -18.63 -14.16 6.46
CA ILE A 214 -19.33 -14.09 5.18
C ILE A 214 -18.86 -15.20 4.24
N SER A 215 -17.56 -15.46 4.17
CA SER A 215 -17.01 -16.46 3.25
C SER A 215 -17.59 -17.85 3.53
N GLY A 216 -18.11 -18.49 2.47
CA GLY A 216 -18.69 -19.83 2.54
C GLY A 216 -20.21 -19.85 2.66
N LEU A 217 -20.86 -18.70 2.89
CA LEU A 217 -22.32 -18.58 2.76
C LEU A 217 -22.75 -18.83 1.30
N SER A 218 -23.95 -19.36 1.11
CA SER A 218 -24.58 -19.40 -0.20
C SER A 218 -25.10 -18.02 -0.61
N GLU A 219 -25.25 -17.80 -1.92
CA GLU A 219 -25.87 -16.58 -2.45
C GLU A 219 -27.26 -16.31 -1.83
N LYS A 220 -28.05 -17.35 -1.55
CA LYS A 220 -29.37 -17.17 -0.92
C LYS A 220 -29.26 -16.69 0.53
N GLU A 221 -28.32 -17.24 1.29
CA GLU A 221 -28.11 -16.86 2.70
C GLU A 221 -27.66 -15.40 2.79
N ILE A 222 -26.65 -15.01 2.02
CA ILE A 222 -26.13 -13.64 2.07
C ILE A 222 -27.18 -12.61 1.64
N LEU A 223 -27.98 -12.89 0.60
CA LEU A 223 -29.05 -11.97 0.17
C LEU A 223 -30.15 -11.85 1.24
N SER A 224 -30.46 -12.95 1.94
CA SER A 224 -31.40 -12.92 3.06
C SER A 224 -30.86 -12.11 4.23
N GLU A 225 -29.59 -12.27 4.59
CA GLU A 225 -28.94 -11.51 5.66
C GLU A 225 -28.88 -10.02 5.34
N ILE A 226 -28.52 -9.65 4.11
CA ILE A 226 -28.51 -8.26 3.66
C ILE A 226 -29.93 -7.67 3.77
N THR A 227 -30.94 -8.38 3.27
CA THR A 227 -32.33 -7.90 3.33
C THR A 227 -32.78 -7.66 4.77
N ASN A 228 -32.43 -8.58 5.69
CA ASN A 228 -32.75 -8.45 7.11
C ASN A 228 -32.01 -7.26 7.74
N ALA A 229 -30.71 -7.13 7.51
CA ALA A 229 -29.89 -6.04 8.05
C ALA A 229 -30.35 -4.67 7.52
N VAL A 230 -30.69 -4.55 6.24
CA VAL A 230 -31.21 -3.31 5.64
C VAL A 230 -32.56 -2.93 6.25
N SER A 231 -33.42 -3.91 6.55
CA SER A 231 -34.73 -3.66 7.16
C SER A 231 -34.66 -3.20 8.63
N GLN A 232 -33.52 -3.40 9.29
CA GLN A 232 -33.29 -3.02 10.68
C GLN A 232 -32.56 -1.68 10.83
N LYS A 233 -32.11 -1.10 9.71
CA LYS A 233 -31.40 0.18 9.63
C LYS A 233 -32.36 1.36 9.60
#